data_AF-A0A929M1C9-F1
#
_entry.id   AF-A0A929M1C9-F1
#
_cell.length_a   1.000
_cell.length_b   1.000
_cell.length_c   1.000
_cell.angle_alpha   90.00
_cell.angle_beta   90.00
_cell.angle_gamma   90.00
#
_symmetry.space_group_name_H-M   'P 1'
#
loop_
_entity.id
_entity.type
_entity.pdbx_description
1 polymer ?
#
loop_
_entity_poly.entity_id
_entity_poly.type
_entity_poly.pdbx_seq_one_letter_code
_entity_poly.pdbx_strand_id
1 'polypeptide(L)'
;MSNPKQSENPAESSNAILNRQSDYFFVFILSLIFGIFGIPQFYLKNWKSGLLRLIVNALLILGAITLNQTILLPVIFSYPIIESLLYLIYEDTNAPKKLFKGQFKPHKKFAAKQRIAVALAALGIGLYFSMALTQTSSTTISIPQLTHQETTVQAPNTSSQTGSNNSTNPTQASSNVTIKFIDVGQGDAILIALPQKTVLIDAGQTGSAPKITSTLHELGRDKIDYLVATHPDEDHIGGMADIISDTKIDTIYAPNKTNNTATYRKFLTAIQNKNMHITLAEAGTIIDQTGDYKLEILWPPKNADFLDTNDYSIIVKLTVGSKTFLFTGDAPINAIQQANPGHIDVLKLSHHGSRTGTNDRLVQELSPTYAIASYALDNSYGHPMQSVLKALHRHSVEIWGTGANGTITLTCDGTTITIAGEKNGSVVAPSSKENPNKSTGSRSRS
;
A
#
# COMPACT_ATOMS: atom_id res chain seq x y z
N MET A 1 62.30 13.75 17.79
CA MET A 1 61.81 13.47 19.16
C MET A 1 60.85 14.59 19.52
N SER A 2 59.55 14.44 19.74
CA SER A 2 58.71 13.26 20.00
C SER A 2 57.26 13.66 19.69
N ASN A 3 56.50 12.75 19.07
CA ASN A 3 55.09 12.92 18.70
C ASN A 3 54.21 13.07 19.96
N PRO A 4 53.24 14.00 20.03
CA PRO A 4 52.33 14.07 21.17
C PRO A 4 51.27 12.95 21.03
N LYS A 5 51.24 12.05 22.02
CA LYS A 5 50.24 10.99 22.13
C LYS A 5 48.84 11.60 22.14
N GLN A 6 48.02 11.26 21.15
CA GLN A 6 46.57 11.38 21.25
C GLN A 6 46.09 10.52 22.43
N SER A 7 45.56 11.18 23.45
CA SER A 7 44.77 10.57 24.50
C SER A 7 43.41 10.20 23.88
N GLU A 8 43.24 8.97 23.41
CA GLU A 8 41.94 8.44 23.02
C GLU A 8 41.04 8.36 24.26
N ASN A 9 39.90 9.04 24.18
CA ASN A 9 38.91 9.10 25.24
C ASN A 9 38.18 7.74 25.32
N PRO A 10 38.21 7.00 26.44
CA PRO A 10 37.67 5.63 26.51
C PRO A 10 36.17 5.52 26.20
N ALA A 11 35.41 6.59 26.50
CA ALA A 11 33.97 6.66 26.23
C ALA A 11 33.66 6.80 24.72
N GLU A 12 34.53 7.48 23.98
CA GLU A 12 34.37 7.71 22.54
C GLU A 12 34.74 6.44 21.74
N SER A 13 35.78 5.74 22.21
CA SER A 13 36.17 4.40 21.74
C SER A 13 35.07 3.36 22.01
N SER A 14 34.51 3.33 23.23
CA SER A 14 33.44 2.40 23.59
C SER A 14 32.16 2.63 22.78
N ASN A 15 31.77 3.90 22.57
CA ASN A 15 30.62 4.25 21.75
C ASN A 15 30.83 3.92 20.27
N ALA A 16 32.05 4.12 19.73
CA ALA A 16 32.37 3.73 18.35
C ALA A 16 32.33 2.20 18.15
N ILE A 17 32.78 1.42 19.15
CA ILE A 17 32.72 -0.05 19.13
C ILE A 17 31.27 -0.54 19.23
N LEU A 18 30.46 0.03 20.12
CA LEU A 18 29.02 -0.26 20.25
C LEU A 18 28.24 0.03 18.96
N ASN A 19 28.57 1.14 18.28
CA ASN A 19 27.92 1.53 17.03
C ASN A 19 28.28 0.56 15.89
N ARG A 20 29.57 0.18 15.76
CA ARG A 20 30.01 -0.83 14.78
C ARG A 20 29.38 -2.21 15.01
N GLN A 21 29.25 -2.63 16.27
CA GLN A 21 28.61 -3.90 16.60
C GLN A 21 27.12 -3.89 16.22
N SER A 22 26.45 -2.74 16.36
CA SER A 22 25.06 -2.55 15.90
C SER A 22 24.95 -2.64 14.38
N ASP A 23 25.90 -2.05 13.64
CA ASP A 23 25.94 -2.10 12.17
C ASP A 23 26.10 -3.53 11.64
N TYR A 24 27.00 -4.33 12.23
CA TYR A 24 27.17 -5.73 11.81
C TYR A 24 25.96 -6.59 12.15
N PHE A 25 25.29 -6.32 13.28
CA PHE A 25 24.09 -7.04 13.67
C PHE A 25 22.92 -6.71 12.73
N PHE A 26 22.75 -5.43 12.39
CA PHE A 26 21.76 -4.99 11.42
C PHE A 26 21.98 -5.62 10.04
N VAL A 27 23.23 -5.64 9.57
CA VAL A 27 23.60 -6.28 8.30
C VAL A 27 23.38 -7.79 8.32
N PHE A 28 23.62 -8.44 9.46
CA PHE A 28 23.29 -9.85 9.64
C PHE A 28 21.78 -10.11 9.48
N ILE A 29 20.92 -9.30 10.11
CA ILE A 29 19.46 -9.41 9.93
C ILE A 29 19.07 -9.20 8.46
N LEU A 30 19.66 -8.19 7.81
CA LEU A 30 19.40 -7.91 6.41
C LEU A 30 19.86 -9.05 5.49
N SER A 31 20.91 -9.79 5.86
CA SER A 31 21.38 -10.96 5.13
C SER A 31 20.45 -12.17 5.24
N LEU A 32 19.72 -12.31 6.37
CA LEU A 32 18.71 -13.35 6.55
C LEU A 32 17.48 -13.13 5.65
N ILE A 33 17.17 -11.87 5.33
CA ILE A 33 15.99 -11.50 4.53
C ILE A 33 16.35 -11.33 3.05
N PHE A 34 17.51 -10.74 2.75
CA PHE A 34 17.86 -10.24 1.42
C PHE A 34 19.27 -10.66 0.93
N GLY A 35 19.89 -11.68 1.54
CA GLY A 35 21.30 -12.03 1.30
C GLY A 35 21.71 -12.20 -0.17
N ILE A 36 20.78 -12.58 -1.05
CA ILE A 36 20.98 -12.74 -2.50
C ILE A 36 21.38 -11.43 -3.18
N PHE A 37 20.86 -10.31 -2.71
CA PHE A 37 20.95 -9.02 -3.40
C PHE A 37 22.25 -8.26 -3.10
N GLY A 38 23.22 -8.88 -2.43
CA GLY A 38 24.51 -8.25 -2.11
C GLY A 38 24.40 -7.08 -1.11
N ILE A 39 23.23 -6.89 -0.48
CA ILE A 39 22.93 -5.79 0.44
C ILE A 39 23.97 -5.65 1.57
N PRO A 40 24.47 -6.75 2.17
CA PRO A 40 25.55 -6.66 3.15
C PRO A 40 26.82 -5.96 2.64
N GLN A 41 27.17 -6.17 1.37
CA GLN A 41 28.37 -5.57 0.76
C GLN A 41 28.12 -4.11 0.36
N PHE A 42 26.89 -3.76 -0.02
CA PHE A 42 26.49 -2.37 -0.24
C PHE A 42 26.61 -1.55 1.04
N TYR A 43 26.17 -2.12 2.17
CA TYR A 43 26.16 -1.43 3.46
C TYR A 43 27.55 -1.38 4.13
N LEU A 44 28.29 -2.49 4.16
CA LEU A 44 29.56 -2.58 4.92
C LEU A 44 30.81 -2.21 4.13
N LYS A 45 30.74 -2.13 2.80
CA LYS A 45 31.91 -1.79 1.96
C LYS A 45 31.61 -0.59 1.08
N ASN A 46 31.22 -0.84 -0.17
CA ASN A 46 30.94 0.20 -1.15
C ASN A 46 30.07 -0.36 -2.27
N TRP A 47 29.49 0.56 -3.04
CA TRP A 47 28.61 0.24 -4.17
C TRP A 47 29.22 -0.76 -5.16
N LYS A 48 30.52 -0.63 -5.47
CA LYS A 48 31.22 -1.54 -6.39
C LYS A 48 31.28 -2.98 -5.85
N SER A 49 31.51 -3.14 -4.55
CA SER A 49 31.56 -4.46 -3.89
C SER A 49 30.17 -5.10 -3.81
N GLY A 50 29.13 -4.30 -3.58
CA GLY A 50 27.73 -4.74 -3.64
C GLY A 50 27.33 -5.23 -5.02
N LEU A 51 27.59 -4.43 -6.06
CA LEU A 51 27.27 -4.78 -7.44
C LEU A 51 28.03 -6.03 -7.90
N LEU A 52 29.32 -6.13 -7.60
CA LEU A 52 30.11 -7.32 -7.91
C LEU A 52 29.51 -8.58 -7.27
N ARG A 53 29.06 -8.48 -6.01
CA ARG A 53 28.46 -9.61 -5.32
C ARG A 53 27.11 -10.02 -5.92
N LEU A 54 26.29 -9.05 -6.29
CA LEU A 54 25.02 -9.30 -6.98
C LEU A 54 25.26 -10.06 -8.30
N ILE A 55 26.22 -9.61 -9.10
CA ILE A 55 26.58 -10.25 -10.38
C ILE A 55 27.08 -11.68 -10.15
N VAL A 56 27.99 -11.90 -9.18
CA VAL A 56 28.51 -13.23 -8.87
C VAL A 56 27.39 -14.17 -8.42
N ASN A 57 26.51 -13.73 -7.52
CA ASN A 57 25.38 -14.55 -7.08
C ASN A 57 24.43 -14.89 -8.23
N ALA A 58 24.12 -13.93 -9.12
CA ALA A 58 23.29 -14.15 -10.30
C ALA A 58 23.90 -15.18 -11.26
N LEU A 59 25.21 -15.09 -11.51
CA LEU A 59 25.94 -16.05 -12.35
C LEU A 59 25.97 -17.46 -11.73
N LEU A 60 26.17 -17.57 -10.42
CA LEU A 60 26.16 -18.86 -9.71
C LEU A 60 24.78 -19.51 -9.73
N ILE A 61 23.71 -18.74 -9.53
CA ILE A 61 22.33 -19.22 -9.62
C ILE A 61 22.02 -19.68 -11.05
N LEU A 62 22.35 -18.85 -12.04
CA LEU A 62 22.13 -19.19 -13.45
C LEU A 62 22.90 -20.45 -13.84
N GLY A 63 24.18 -20.57 -13.43
CA GLY A 63 24.99 -21.76 -13.65
C GLY A 63 24.44 -23.02 -12.97
N ALA A 64 23.95 -22.90 -11.74
CA ALA A 64 23.32 -24.02 -11.03
C ALA A 64 22.04 -24.50 -11.74
N ILE A 65 21.23 -23.58 -12.27
CA ILE A 65 20.02 -23.91 -13.03
C ILE A 65 20.37 -24.53 -14.38
N THR A 66 21.28 -23.92 -15.16
CA THR A 66 21.63 -24.39 -16.51
C THR A 66 22.33 -25.75 -16.51
N LEU A 67 23.09 -26.07 -15.45
CA LEU A 67 23.72 -27.37 -15.26
C LEU A 67 22.82 -28.38 -14.53
N ASN A 68 21.57 -28.02 -14.22
CA ASN A 68 20.63 -28.81 -13.43
C ASN A 68 21.21 -29.26 -12.06
N GLN A 69 22.09 -28.44 -11.48
CA GLN A 69 22.74 -28.65 -10.19
C GLN A 69 22.01 -27.87 -9.09
N THR A 70 20.70 -28.09 -8.95
CA THR A 70 19.86 -27.38 -7.98
C THR A 70 20.31 -27.59 -6.53
N ILE A 71 21.06 -28.66 -6.25
CA ILE A 71 21.68 -28.93 -4.94
C ILE A 71 22.72 -27.87 -4.51
N LEU A 72 23.22 -27.04 -5.45
CA LEU A 72 24.14 -25.94 -5.15
C LEU A 72 23.41 -24.67 -4.66
N LEU A 73 22.10 -24.54 -4.91
CA LEU A 73 21.33 -23.36 -4.55
C LEU A 73 21.36 -23.06 -3.04
N PRO A 74 21.17 -24.03 -2.12
CA PRO A 74 21.29 -23.78 -0.68
C PRO A 74 22.66 -23.24 -0.27
N VAL A 75 23.73 -23.71 -0.92
CA VAL A 75 25.10 -23.25 -0.65
C VAL A 75 25.25 -21.79 -1.08
N ILE A 76 24.74 -21.44 -2.27
CA ILE A 76 24.76 -20.07 -2.80
C ILE A 76 23.95 -19.12 -1.89
N PHE A 77 22.79 -19.56 -1.41
CA PHE A 77 21.91 -18.78 -0.53
C PHE A 77 22.42 -18.66 0.91
N SER A 78 23.13 -19.66 1.41
CA SER A 78 23.70 -19.66 2.76
C SER A 78 24.96 -18.79 2.86
N TYR A 79 25.69 -18.59 1.75
CA TYR A 79 26.97 -17.90 1.76
C TYR A 79 26.93 -16.45 2.28
N PRO A 80 25.97 -15.58 1.90
CA PRO A 80 25.83 -14.23 2.46
C PRO A 80 25.53 -14.20 3.96
N ILE A 81 24.80 -15.19 4.47
CA ILE A 81 24.46 -15.31 5.90
C ILE A 81 25.71 -15.68 6.70
N ILE A 82 26.47 -16.68 6.21
CA ILE A 82 27.74 -17.09 6.80
C ILE A 82 28.72 -15.92 6.82
N GLU A 83 28.81 -15.18 5.70
CA GLU A 83 29.72 -14.04 5.60
C GLU A 83 29.36 -12.91 6.58
N SER A 84 28.08 -12.59 6.69
CA SER A 84 27.59 -11.55 7.61
C SER A 84 27.75 -11.97 9.08
N LEU A 85 27.60 -13.27 9.36
CA LEU A 85 27.89 -13.85 10.67
C LEU A 85 29.38 -13.71 11.03
N LEU A 86 30.29 -13.93 10.07
CA LEU A 86 31.73 -13.71 10.29
C LEU A 86 32.04 -12.23 10.55
N TYR A 87 31.37 -11.30 9.86
CA TYR A 87 31.51 -9.86 10.15
C TYR A 87 31.06 -9.52 11.57
N LEU A 88 29.95 -10.10 12.03
CA LEU A 88 29.41 -9.86 13.36
C LEU A 88 30.24 -10.51 14.49
N ILE A 89 30.76 -11.71 14.25
CA ILE A 89 31.56 -12.43 15.25
C ILE A 89 32.92 -11.75 15.46
N TYR A 90 33.54 -11.29 14.38
CA TYR A 90 34.91 -10.77 14.40
C TYR A 90 35.00 -9.25 14.26
N GLU A 91 33.86 -8.58 14.10
CA GLU A 91 33.73 -7.13 13.93
C GLU A 91 34.65 -6.56 12.83
N ASP A 92 34.94 -7.38 11.81
CA ASP A 92 35.90 -7.11 10.74
C ASP A 92 35.36 -7.56 9.37
N THR A 93 35.23 -6.62 8.43
CA THR A 93 34.75 -6.87 7.06
C THR A 93 35.73 -7.68 6.20
N ASN A 94 36.95 -7.91 6.68
CA ASN A 94 37.95 -8.79 6.07
C ASN A 94 38.02 -10.17 6.74
N ALA A 95 37.21 -10.44 7.78
CA ALA A 95 37.21 -11.71 8.49
C ALA A 95 37.08 -12.94 7.58
N PRO A 96 36.19 -13.00 6.57
CA PRO A 96 36.12 -14.14 5.65
C PRO A 96 37.47 -14.38 4.94
N LYS A 97 38.10 -13.31 4.43
CA LYS A 97 39.39 -13.40 3.73
C LYS A 97 40.54 -13.82 4.66
N LYS A 98 40.55 -13.33 5.90
CA LYS A 98 41.56 -13.68 6.90
C LYS A 98 41.40 -15.13 7.38
N LEU A 99 40.17 -15.64 7.44
CA LEU A 99 39.86 -17.03 7.79
C LEU A 99 40.40 -17.99 6.72
N PHE A 100 40.17 -17.69 5.45
CA PHE A 100 40.74 -18.47 4.34
C PHE A 100 42.28 -18.48 4.30
N LYS A 101 42.93 -17.42 4.81
CA LYS A 101 44.40 -17.33 4.88
C LYS A 101 45.00 -17.95 6.15
N GLY A 102 44.18 -18.53 7.04
CA GLY A 102 44.65 -19.14 8.29
C GLY A 102 45.19 -18.14 9.31
N GLN A 103 44.87 -16.85 9.19
CA GLN A 103 45.47 -15.78 10.00
C GLN A 103 44.66 -15.43 11.26
N PHE A 104 43.88 -16.38 11.79
CA PHE A 104 42.87 -16.09 12.82
C PHE A 104 43.29 -16.42 14.26
N LYS A 105 42.86 -15.57 15.20
CA LYS A 105 42.87 -15.83 16.64
C LYS A 105 41.41 -15.86 17.15
N PRO A 106 40.95 -16.95 17.80
CA PRO A 106 39.58 -17.05 18.28
C PRO A 106 39.32 -16.11 19.48
N HIS A 107 38.15 -15.48 19.52
CA HIS A 107 37.69 -14.73 20.69
C HIS A 107 37.27 -15.70 21.81
N LYS A 108 37.79 -15.50 23.03
CA LYS A 108 37.56 -16.41 24.17
C LYS A 108 36.14 -16.36 24.75
N LYS A 109 35.32 -15.33 24.45
CA LYS A 109 33.93 -15.20 24.94
C LYS A 109 33.05 -14.49 23.92
N PHE A 110 31.93 -15.11 23.54
CA PHE A 110 30.88 -14.49 22.72
C PHE A 110 29.87 -13.73 23.60
N ALA A 111 29.52 -12.51 23.17
CA ALA A 111 28.43 -11.73 23.77
C ALA A 111 27.06 -12.37 23.50
N ALA A 112 26.05 -12.06 24.31
CA ALA A 112 24.70 -12.64 24.18
C ALA A 112 24.09 -12.45 22.78
N LYS A 113 24.29 -11.27 22.16
CA LYS A 113 23.84 -10.96 20.79
C LYS A 113 24.49 -11.85 19.73
N GLN A 114 25.77 -12.18 19.88
CA GLN A 114 26.50 -13.08 18.96
C GLN A 114 26.01 -14.52 19.09
N ARG A 115 25.65 -14.99 20.30
CA ARG A 115 25.09 -16.33 20.51
C ARG A 115 23.72 -16.48 19.84
N ILE A 116 22.87 -15.46 19.95
CA ILE A 116 21.57 -15.40 19.27
C ILE A 116 21.78 -15.41 17.75
N ALA A 117 22.71 -14.63 17.23
CA ALA A 117 23.02 -14.60 15.80
C ALA A 117 23.52 -15.95 15.27
N VAL A 118 24.37 -16.66 16.01
CA VAL A 118 24.81 -18.02 15.64
C VAL A 118 23.63 -18.99 15.56
N ALA A 119 22.71 -18.94 16.52
CA ALA A 119 21.51 -19.78 16.50
C ALA A 119 20.58 -19.45 15.31
N LEU A 120 20.37 -18.15 15.03
CA LEU A 120 19.57 -17.71 13.88
C LEU A 120 20.21 -18.07 12.54
N ALA A 121 21.53 -18.00 12.43
CA ALA A 121 22.25 -18.42 11.23
C ALA A 121 22.10 -19.93 10.99
N ALA A 122 22.23 -20.75 12.04
CA ALA A 122 22.04 -22.19 11.95
C ALA A 122 20.61 -22.55 11.52
N LEU A 123 19.59 -21.85 12.04
CA LEU A 123 18.19 -22.01 11.64
C LEU A 123 17.95 -21.58 10.20
N GLY A 124 18.47 -20.41 9.79
CA GLY A 124 18.32 -19.90 8.43
C GLY A 124 18.97 -20.82 7.39
N ILE A 125 20.19 -21.27 7.65
CA ILE A 125 20.90 -22.24 6.79
C ILE A 125 20.12 -23.56 6.75
N GLY A 126 19.67 -24.07 7.90
CA GLY A 126 18.85 -25.28 7.97
C GLY A 126 17.59 -25.21 7.12
N LEU A 127 16.87 -24.08 7.14
CA LEU A 127 15.68 -23.85 6.32
C LEU A 127 15.99 -23.90 4.82
N TYR A 128 17.08 -23.28 4.36
CA TYR A 128 17.47 -23.33 2.94
C TYR A 128 17.79 -24.75 2.48
N PHE A 129 18.48 -25.54 3.32
CA PHE A 129 18.77 -26.94 2.99
C PHE A 129 17.50 -27.80 3.05
N SER A 130 16.61 -27.61 4.03
CA SER A 130 15.33 -28.33 4.10
C SER A 130 14.42 -28.04 2.89
N MET A 131 14.31 -26.78 2.45
CA MET A 131 13.50 -26.41 1.29
C MET A 131 14.02 -27.05 -0.01
N ALA A 132 15.34 -27.23 -0.15
CA ALA A 132 15.92 -27.90 -1.32
C ALA A 132 15.70 -29.42 -1.32
N LEU A 133 15.68 -30.08 -0.15
CA LEU A 133 15.35 -31.50 -0.07
C LEU A 133 13.87 -31.79 -0.39
N THR A 134 12.97 -30.82 -0.21
CA THR A 134 11.53 -30.99 -0.51
C THR A 134 11.16 -30.79 -1.99
N GLN A 135 12.07 -30.32 -2.85
CA GLN A 135 11.78 -30.01 -4.26
C GLN A 135 11.99 -31.18 -5.24
N THR A 136 12.44 -32.35 -4.78
CA THR A 136 12.55 -33.54 -5.64
C THR A 136 11.21 -34.29 -5.71
N SER A 137 10.22 -33.71 -6.38
CA SER A 137 9.03 -34.44 -6.82
C SER A 137 8.55 -33.86 -8.14
N SER A 138 8.93 -34.55 -9.21
CA SER A 138 8.60 -34.24 -10.60
C SER A 138 7.08 -34.24 -10.80
N THR A 139 6.53 -33.13 -11.28
CA THR A 139 5.18 -33.11 -11.85
C THR A 139 5.30 -33.19 -13.37
N THR A 140 4.98 -34.35 -13.92
CA THR A 140 4.81 -34.59 -15.35
C THR A 140 3.55 -33.84 -15.81
N ILE A 141 3.68 -32.91 -16.74
CA ILE A 141 2.55 -32.23 -17.38
C ILE A 141 2.06 -33.11 -18.55
N SER A 142 0.86 -33.67 -18.42
CA SER A 142 0.11 -34.27 -19.53
C SER A 142 -0.83 -33.22 -20.13
N ILE A 143 -0.77 -33.04 -21.45
CA ILE A 143 -1.65 -32.16 -22.23
C ILE A 143 -2.86 -32.98 -22.71
N PRO A 144 -4.11 -32.55 -22.48
CA PRO A 144 -5.25 -33.06 -23.22
C PRO A 144 -5.56 -32.19 -24.46
N GLN A 145 -5.75 -32.90 -25.56
CA GLN A 145 -6.06 -32.50 -26.92
C GLN A 145 -7.46 -31.89 -27.06
N LEU A 146 -7.59 -30.86 -27.91
CA LEU A 146 -8.86 -30.29 -28.36
C LEU A 146 -9.67 -31.31 -29.18
N THR A 147 -10.98 -31.35 -28.96
CA THR A 147 -11.94 -31.89 -29.92
C THR A 147 -13.15 -30.97 -30.02
N HIS A 148 -13.44 -30.53 -31.25
CA HIS A 148 -14.62 -29.78 -31.66
C HIS A 148 -15.89 -30.65 -31.61
N GLN A 149 -17.02 -30.09 -31.21
CA GLN A 149 -18.34 -30.47 -31.73
C GLN A 149 -19.26 -29.25 -31.85
N GLU A 150 -19.74 -29.03 -33.08
CA GLU A 150 -20.86 -28.16 -33.44
C GLU A 150 -22.18 -28.74 -32.93
N THR A 151 -23.13 -27.88 -32.52
CA THR A 151 -24.56 -28.16 -32.65
C THR A 151 -25.34 -26.85 -32.82
N THR A 152 -25.91 -26.68 -34.00
CA THR A 152 -26.97 -25.75 -34.39
C THR A 152 -28.32 -26.25 -33.85
N VAL A 153 -29.26 -25.36 -33.46
CA VAL A 153 -30.70 -25.34 -33.82
C VAL A 153 -31.39 -24.09 -33.20
N GLN A 154 -32.36 -23.59 -33.97
CA GLN A 154 -33.11 -22.33 -33.95
C GLN A 154 -34.11 -22.07 -32.80
N ALA A 155 -34.49 -20.79 -32.71
CA ALA A 155 -35.62 -20.21 -31.97
C ALA A 155 -37.02 -20.55 -32.55
N PRO A 156 -38.10 -20.18 -31.82
CA PRO A 156 -39.06 -19.22 -32.41
C PRO A 156 -39.70 -18.19 -31.46
N ASN A 157 -39.80 -16.95 -31.97
CA ASN A 157 -40.91 -15.96 -31.98
C ASN A 157 -41.91 -15.72 -30.83
N THR A 158 -41.87 -14.46 -30.34
CA THR A 158 -42.90 -13.37 -30.36
C THR A 158 -44.16 -13.38 -29.45
N SER A 159 -44.28 -12.30 -28.65
CA SER A 159 -45.42 -11.34 -28.45
C SER A 159 -45.41 -10.83 -26.99
N SER A 160 -45.15 -9.55 -26.68
CA SER A 160 -45.93 -8.32 -26.90
C SER A 160 -47.29 -8.30 -26.18
N GLN A 161 -47.33 -7.73 -24.97
CA GLN A 161 -48.49 -7.00 -24.46
C GLN A 161 -48.11 -5.73 -23.69
N THR A 162 -48.69 -4.65 -24.19
CA THR A 162 -48.87 -3.29 -23.66
C THR A 162 -49.80 -3.26 -22.45
N GLY A 163 -49.51 -2.38 -21.48
CA GLY A 163 -50.37 -2.12 -20.31
C GLY A 163 -50.09 -0.78 -19.64
N SER A 164 -50.66 0.27 -20.23
CA SER A 164 -51.13 1.56 -19.69
C SER A 164 -50.44 2.25 -18.49
N ASN A 165 -49.91 3.44 -18.81
CA ASN A 165 -49.82 4.68 -18.04
C ASN A 165 -50.66 4.79 -16.76
N ASN A 166 -49.99 5.17 -15.67
CA ASN A 166 -50.51 6.16 -14.72
C ASN A 166 -49.44 7.21 -14.48
N SER A 167 -49.67 8.40 -15.04
CA SER A 167 -48.88 9.60 -14.82
C SER A 167 -49.25 10.16 -13.44
N THR A 168 -48.38 9.94 -12.47
CA THR A 168 -48.29 10.78 -11.27
C THR A 168 -47.11 11.72 -11.48
N ASN A 169 -47.37 13.03 -11.39
CA ASN A 169 -46.32 14.04 -11.35
C ASN A 169 -45.20 13.59 -10.40
N PRO A 170 -43.94 13.46 -10.85
CA PRO A 170 -42.87 13.16 -9.93
C PRO A 170 -42.65 14.44 -9.12
N THR A 171 -43.11 14.43 -7.88
CA THR A 171 -42.45 15.17 -6.81
C THR A 171 -40.97 14.87 -6.98
N GLN A 172 -40.19 15.88 -7.36
CA GLN A 172 -38.76 15.80 -7.65
C GLN A 172 -38.11 14.97 -6.54
N ALA A 173 -37.78 13.71 -6.85
CA ALA A 173 -37.24 12.79 -5.87
C ALA A 173 -35.91 13.40 -5.42
N SER A 174 -35.85 13.81 -4.16
CA SER A 174 -34.68 14.46 -3.58
C SER A 174 -33.43 13.68 -3.95
N SER A 175 -32.42 14.38 -4.48
CA SER A 175 -31.10 13.88 -4.85
C SER A 175 -30.25 13.53 -3.63
N ASN A 176 -30.84 12.83 -2.67
CA ASN A 176 -30.23 12.47 -1.41
C ASN A 176 -29.16 11.41 -1.66
N VAL A 177 -27.91 11.86 -1.57
CA VAL A 177 -26.74 10.99 -1.58
C VAL A 177 -26.21 10.87 -0.15
N THR A 178 -25.96 9.65 0.28
CA THR A 178 -25.27 9.36 1.54
C THR A 178 -23.89 8.82 1.26
N ILE A 179 -22.86 9.43 1.85
CA ILE A 179 -21.45 9.02 1.72
C ILE A 179 -20.95 8.63 3.11
N LYS A 180 -20.41 7.42 3.24
CA LYS A 180 -19.80 6.94 4.49
C LYS A 180 -18.33 6.66 4.26
N PHE A 181 -17.48 7.41 4.97
CA PHE A 181 -16.06 7.10 5.12
C PHE A 181 -15.92 6.15 6.31
N ILE A 182 -15.74 4.86 6.01
CA ILE A 182 -15.80 3.79 6.99
C ILE A 182 -14.48 3.74 7.75
N ASP A 183 -14.54 3.74 9.09
CA ASP A 183 -13.35 3.58 9.92
C ASP A 183 -12.85 2.13 9.86
N VAL A 184 -11.97 1.86 8.91
CA VAL A 184 -11.30 0.57 8.68
C VAL A 184 -9.88 0.54 9.26
N GLY A 185 -9.54 1.49 10.12
CA GLY A 185 -8.18 1.69 10.62
C GLY A 185 -7.31 2.45 9.61
N GLN A 186 -6.09 1.96 9.37
CA GLN A 186 -5.21 2.56 8.36
C GLN A 186 -5.63 2.06 6.98
N GLY A 187 -6.23 2.94 6.19
CA GLY A 187 -6.70 2.63 4.84
C GLY A 187 -7.98 3.36 4.48
N ASP A 188 -8.50 3.06 3.29
CA ASP A 188 -9.72 3.66 2.76
C ASP A 188 -10.82 2.64 2.50
N ALA A 189 -12.03 2.97 2.93
CA ALA A 189 -13.25 2.35 2.44
C ALA A 189 -14.37 3.39 2.45
N ILE A 190 -14.90 3.72 1.27
CA ILE A 190 -15.87 4.79 1.10
C ILE A 190 -17.10 4.23 0.40
N LEU A 191 -18.22 4.19 1.10
CA LEU A 191 -19.48 3.70 0.58
C LEU A 191 -20.39 4.88 0.21
N ILE A 192 -20.82 4.94 -1.04
CA ILE A 192 -21.70 5.99 -1.56
C ILE A 192 -23.03 5.35 -1.96
N ALA A 193 -24.08 5.69 -1.23
CA ALA A 193 -25.45 5.40 -1.64
C ALA A 193 -25.97 6.57 -2.48
N LEU A 194 -25.92 6.41 -3.79
CA LEU A 194 -26.67 7.21 -4.75
C LEU A 194 -28.17 6.84 -4.64
N PRO A 195 -29.10 7.58 -5.24
CA PRO A 195 -30.54 7.31 -5.08
C PRO A 195 -30.93 5.84 -5.35
N GLN A 196 -30.40 5.24 -6.42
CA GLN A 196 -30.73 3.87 -6.85
C GLN A 196 -29.53 2.94 -6.89
N LYS A 197 -28.32 3.46 -6.67
CA LYS A 197 -27.06 2.79 -6.97
C LYS A 197 -26.12 2.88 -5.78
N THR A 198 -25.26 1.88 -5.66
CA THR A 198 -24.24 1.87 -4.61
C THR A 198 -22.86 1.80 -5.21
N VAL A 199 -21.97 2.66 -4.71
CA VAL A 199 -20.54 2.67 -5.08
C VAL A 199 -19.73 2.33 -3.83
N LEU A 200 -18.76 1.44 -3.98
CA LEU A 200 -17.70 1.25 -2.99
C LEU A 200 -16.38 1.69 -3.62
N ILE A 201 -15.74 2.70 -3.04
CA ILE A 201 -14.38 3.10 -3.40
C ILE A 201 -13.44 2.59 -2.30
N ASP A 202 -12.54 1.70 -2.70
CA ASP A 202 -11.63 0.96 -1.81
C ASP A 202 -12.34 0.13 -0.72
N ALA A 203 -11.62 -0.79 -0.10
CA ALA A 203 -12.15 -1.75 0.86
C ALA A 203 -11.22 -1.99 2.07
N GLY A 204 -10.32 -1.04 2.35
CA GLY A 204 -9.41 -1.07 3.48
C GLY A 204 -8.40 -2.22 3.42
N GLN A 205 -7.66 -2.37 4.52
CA GLN A 205 -6.79 -3.52 4.77
C GLN A 205 -7.57 -4.84 4.86
N THR A 206 -6.85 -5.96 4.80
CA THR A 206 -7.40 -7.32 4.97
C THR A 206 -8.21 -7.41 6.27
N GLY A 207 -9.42 -7.97 6.20
CA GLY A 207 -10.33 -8.09 7.34
C GLY A 207 -11.30 -6.93 7.53
N SER A 208 -11.27 -5.91 6.66
CA SER A 208 -12.20 -4.77 6.72
C SER A 208 -13.60 -5.09 6.18
N ALA A 209 -13.74 -6.14 5.36
CA ALA A 209 -14.97 -6.49 4.67
C ALA A 209 -16.21 -6.64 5.57
N PRO A 210 -16.15 -7.27 6.78
CA PRO A 210 -17.31 -7.37 7.65
C PRO A 210 -17.92 -6.01 8.05
N LYS A 211 -17.08 -5.00 8.32
CA LYS A 211 -17.57 -3.66 8.67
C LYS A 211 -18.21 -2.98 7.46
N ILE A 212 -17.59 -3.12 6.28
CA ILE A 212 -18.14 -2.59 5.02
C ILE A 212 -19.50 -3.22 4.71
N THR A 213 -19.63 -4.53 4.83
CA THR A 213 -20.90 -5.25 4.61
C THR A 213 -21.97 -4.85 5.63
N SER A 214 -21.62 -4.68 6.91
CA SER A 214 -22.55 -4.13 7.92
C SER A 214 -23.05 -2.75 7.51
N THR A 215 -22.14 -1.85 7.12
CA THR A 215 -22.48 -0.49 6.69
C THR A 215 -23.33 -0.48 5.41
N LEU A 216 -23.09 -1.41 4.48
CA LEU A 216 -23.92 -1.61 3.29
C LEU A 216 -25.37 -1.95 3.66
N HIS A 217 -25.56 -2.88 4.59
CA HIS A 217 -26.87 -3.27 5.08
C HIS A 217 -27.56 -2.18 5.92
N GLU A 218 -26.83 -1.40 6.70
CA GLU A 218 -27.34 -0.23 7.43
C GLU A 218 -27.93 0.82 6.48
N LEU A 219 -27.39 0.95 5.27
CA LEU A 219 -27.94 1.81 4.21
C LEU A 219 -29.11 1.17 3.43
N GLY A 220 -29.56 -0.02 3.84
CA GLY A 220 -30.61 -0.77 3.15
C GLY A 220 -30.19 -1.24 1.75
N ARG A 221 -28.89 -1.48 1.54
CA ARG A 221 -28.33 -1.97 0.28
C ARG A 221 -27.87 -3.42 0.46
N ASP A 222 -27.97 -4.20 -0.61
CA ASP A 222 -27.56 -5.61 -0.70
C ASP A 222 -26.59 -5.86 -1.88
N LYS A 223 -26.22 -4.79 -2.58
CA LYS A 223 -25.49 -4.80 -3.83
C LYS A 223 -24.59 -3.58 -3.95
N ILE A 224 -23.43 -3.79 -4.57
CA ILE A 224 -22.51 -2.75 -5.03
C ILE A 224 -22.60 -2.70 -6.56
N ASP A 225 -23.17 -1.62 -7.12
CA ASP A 225 -23.22 -1.46 -8.57
C ASP A 225 -21.82 -1.18 -9.15
N TYR A 226 -21.01 -0.41 -8.42
CA TYR A 226 -19.69 0.01 -8.85
C TYR A 226 -18.66 -0.19 -7.73
N LEU A 227 -17.73 -1.12 -7.91
CA LEU A 227 -16.56 -1.28 -7.05
C LEU A 227 -15.37 -0.58 -7.72
N VAL A 228 -14.74 0.38 -7.04
CA VAL A 228 -13.56 1.12 -7.53
C VAL A 228 -12.35 0.76 -6.67
N ALA A 229 -11.35 0.11 -7.27
CA ALA A 229 -10.05 -0.15 -6.67
C ALA A 229 -9.08 0.94 -7.12
N THR A 230 -8.80 1.93 -6.26
CA THR A 230 -8.05 3.12 -6.67
C THR A 230 -6.64 2.79 -7.13
N HIS A 231 -5.94 1.92 -6.40
CA HIS A 231 -4.60 1.41 -6.72
C HIS A 231 -4.34 0.11 -5.92
N PRO A 232 -3.29 -0.67 -6.23
CA PRO A 232 -3.18 -2.06 -5.77
C PRO A 232 -2.57 -2.25 -4.37
N ASP A 233 -2.53 -1.20 -3.54
CA ASP A 233 -1.91 -1.27 -2.21
C ASP A 233 -2.88 -1.82 -1.15
N GLU A 234 -2.30 -2.42 -0.10
CA GLU A 234 -3.03 -3.35 0.77
C GLU A 234 -4.10 -2.65 1.61
N ASP A 235 -3.84 -1.43 2.06
CA ASP A 235 -4.76 -0.60 2.82
C ASP A 235 -5.92 -0.03 1.97
N HIS A 236 -5.96 -0.37 0.68
CA HIS A 236 -7.04 -0.02 -0.26
C HIS A 236 -7.76 -1.27 -0.78
N ILE A 237 -7.02 -2.28 -1.28
CA ILE A 237 -7.63 -3.47 -1.89
C ILE A 237 -7.69 -4.69 -0.95
N GLY A 238 -7.19 -4.56 0.28
CA GLY A 238 -7.08 -5.64 1.27
C GLY A 238 -8.39 -6.39 1.52
N GLY A 239 -9.49 -5.66 1.72
CA GLY A 239 -10.82 -6.24 1.92
C GLY A 239 -11.54 -6.66 0.64
N MET A 240 -11.04 -6.34 -0.56
CA MET A 240 -11.81 -6.51 -1.79
C MET A 240 -12.08 -7.95 -2.16
N ALA A 241 -11.15 -8.87 -1.88
CA ALA A 241 -11.34 -10.28 -2.21
C ALA A 241 -12.57 -10.88 -1.48
N ASP A 242 -12.76 -10.49 -0.22
CA ASP A 242 -13.89 -10.92 0.60
C ASP A 242 -15.18 -10.22 0.14
N ILE A 243 -15.13 -8.91 -0.15
CA ILE A 243 -16.27 -8.16 -0.70
C ILE A 243 -16.76 -8.75 -2.03
N ILE A 244 -15.86 -9.08 -2.95
CA ILE A 244 -16.18 -9.72 -4.24
C ILE A 244 -16.78 -11.11 -4.02
N SER A 245 -16.30 -11.84 -3.02
CA SER A 245 -16.77 -13.19 -2.72
C SER A 245 -18.19 -13.20 -2.13
N ASP A 246 -18.50 -12.23 -1.27
CA ASP A 246 -19.70 -12.29 -0.40
C ASP A 246 -20.80 -11.30 -0.81
N THR A 247 -20.50 -10.30 -1.63
CA THR A 247 -21.45 -9.26 -2.05
C THR A 247 -21.71 -9.33 -3.56
N LYS A 248 -22.94 -8.99 -3.98
CA LYS A 248 -23.24 -8.85 -5.41
C LYS A 248 -22.57 -7.58 -5.95
N ILE A 249 -21.76 -7.74 -7.00
CA ILE A 249 -21.06 -6.64 -7.68
C ILE A 249 -21.37 -6.68 -9.17
N ASP A 250 -21.68 -5.53 -9.77
CA ASP A 250 -21.91 -5.44 -11.21
C ASP A 250 -20.63 -5.07 -11.97
N THR A 251 -20.04 -3.90 -11.68
CA THR A 251 -18.86 -3.40 -12.40
C THR A 251 -17.70 -3.15 -11.45
N ILE A 252 -16.49 -3.58 -11.86
CA ILE A 252 -15.25 -3.31 -11.14
C ILE A 252 -14.40 -2.36 -11.99
N TYR A 253 -14.01 -1.22 -11.42
CA TYR A 253 -13.02 -0.31 -11.97
C TYR A 253 -11.68 -0.48 -11.26
N ALA A 254 -10.60 -0.62 -12.01
CA ALA A 254 -9.24 -0.59 -11.48
C ALA A 254 -8.28 0.04 -12.52
N PRO A 255 -7.17 0.65 -12.09
CA PRO A 255 -6.18 1.16 -13.04
C PRO A 255 -5.47 0.02 -13.76
N ASN A 256 -4.82 0.33 -14.89
CA ASN A 256 -3.90 -0.59 -15.55
C ASN A 256 -2.55 -0.65 -14.80
N LYS A 257 -2.57 -1.06 -13.53
CA LYS A 257 -1.39 -1.17 -12.67
C LYS A 257 -1.47 -2.45 -11.85
N THR A 258 -0.46 -3.29 -12.00
CA THR A 258 -0.33 -4.53 -11.24
C THR A 258 0.60 -4.36 -10.05
N ASN A 259 0.48 -5.26 -9.07
CA ASN A 259 1.41 -5.37 -7.96
C ASN A 259 1.71 -6.85 -7.68
N ASN A 260 2.90 -7.18 -7.16
CA ASN A 260 3.30 -8.58 -6.88
C ASN A 260 3.07 -8.96 -5.40
N THR A 261 2.01 -8.45 -4.80
CA THR A 261 1.65 -8.74 -3.41
C THR A 261 0.70 -9.93 -3.33
N ALA A 262 0.63 -10.57 -2.15
CA ALA A 262 -0.39 -11.59 -1.91
C ALA A 262 -1.81 -11.01 -2.00
N THR A 263 -1.98 -9.77 -1.56
CA THR A 263 -3.25 -9.03 -1.61
C THR A 263 -3.72 -8.85 -3.04
N TYR A 264 -2.86 -8.36 -3.94
CA TYR A 264 -3.24 -8.18 -5.35
C TYR A 264 -3.59 -9.50 -6.04
N ARG A 265 -2.86 -10.59 -5.73
CA ARG A 265 -3.21 -11.93 -6.23
C ARG A 265 -4.58 -12.39 -5.73
N LYS A 266 -4.90 -12.22 -4.45
CA LYS A 266 -6.22 -12.55 -3.89
C LYS A 266 -7.34 -11.76 -4.57
N PHE A 267 -7.14 -10.47 -4.80
CA PHE A 267 -8.06 -9.62 -5.53
C PHE A 267 -8.35 -10.17 -6.94
N LEU A 268 -7.31 -10.47 -7.72
CA LEU A 268 -7.48 -11.06 -9.06
C LEU A 268 -8.14 -12.45 -9.02
N THR A 269 -7.79 -13.29 -8.04
CA THR A 269 -8.41 -14.61 -7.87
C THR A 269 -9.91 -14.49 -7.55
N ALA A 270 -10.32 -13.55 -6.70
CA ALA A 270 -11.74 -13.34 -6.39
C ALA A 270 -12.53 -12.90 -7.63
N ILE A 271 -11.98 -11.99 -8.44
CA ILE A 271 -12.55 -11.56 -9.72
C ILE A 271 -12.73 -12.75 -10.67
N GLN A 272 -11.67 -13.57 -10.82
CA GLN A 272 -11.69 -14.75 -11.66
C GLN A 272 -12.73 -15.78 -11.18
N ASN A 273 -12.81 -16.03 -9.87
CA ASN A 273 -13.75 -16.98 -9.28
C ASN A 273 -15.22 -16.55 -9.48
N LYS A 274 -15.48 -15.24 -9.54
CA LYS A 274 -16.80 -14.69 -9.83
C LYS A 274 -17.07 -14.49 -11.33
N ASN A 275 -16.13 -14.88 -12.19
CA ASN A 275 -16.19 -14.69 -13.64
C ASN A 275 -16.49 -13.21 -14.02
N MET A 276 -15.87 -12.29 -13.29
CA MET A 276 -15.97 -10.85 -13.52
C MET A 276 -14.78 -10.34 -14.32
N HIS A 277 -14.90 -9.14 -14.86
CA HIS A 277 -13.84 -8.47 -15.57
C HIS A 277 -13.60 -7.08 -14.98
N ILE A 278 -12.33 -6.65 -15.02
CA ILE A 278 -11.94 -5.30 -14.67
C ILE A 278 -12.23 -4.39 -15.86
N THR A 279 -13.00 -3.33 -15.62
CA THR A 279 -13.08 -2.17 -16.51
C THR A 279 -11.93 -1.23 -16.16
N LEU A 280 -11.12 -0.84 -17.15
CA LEU A 280 -10.02 0.08 -16.90
C LEU A 280 -10.56 1.45 -16.49
N ALA A 281 -10.04 1.96 -15.38
CA ALA A 281 -10.31 3.30 -14.92
C ALA A 281 -9.45 4.31 -15.69
N GLU A 282 -10.10 5.13 -16.51
CA GLU A 282 -9.44 6.15 -17.33
C GLU A 282 -10.12 7.51 -17.19
N ALA A 283 -9.33 8.57 -17.20
CA ALA A 283 -9.79 9.95 -17.17
C ALA A 283 -10.82 10.23 -18.26
N GLY A 284 -11.92 10.89 -17.88
CA GLY A 284 -13.06 11.18 -18.74
C GLY A 284 -14.14 10.08 -18.73
N THR A 285 -13.94 8.97 -18.00
CA THR A 285 -14.97 7.94 -17.84
C THR A 285 -16.09 8.44 -16.93
N ILE A 286 -17.33 8.42 -17.41
CA ILE A 286 -18.53 8.64 -16.59
C ILE A 286 -18.96 7.27 -16.07
N ILE A 287 -18.91 7.07 -14.75
CA ILE A 287 -19.32 5.81 -14.10
C ILE A 287 -20.85 5.72 -14.10
N ASP A 288 -21.51 6.81 -13.67
CA ASP A 288 -22.96 6.95 -13.64
C ASP A 288 -23.33 8.44 -13.70
N GLN A 289 -24.47 8.77 -14.28
CA GLN A 289 -24.99 10.12 -14.35
C GLN A 289 -26.51 10.13 -14.48
N THR A 290 -27.14 11.05 -13.76
CA THR A 290 -28.56 11.42 -13.89
C THR A 290 -28.69 12.93 -14.09
N GLY A 291 -29.90 13.47 -14.06
CA GLY A 291 -30.11 14.92 -13.99
C GLY A 291 -29.64 15.54 -12.66
N ASP A 292 -29.50 14.73 -11.62
CA ASP A 292 -29.27 15.18 -10.25
C ASP A 292 -27.82 15.03 -9.78
N TYR A 293 -27.11 14.03 -10.32
CA TYR A 293 -25.71 13.78 -9.98
C TYR A 293 -24.91 13.26 -11.17
N LYS A 294 -23.59 13.42 -11.09
CA LYS A 294 -22.61 12.87 -12.01
C LYS A 294 -21.42 12.30 -11.25
N LEU A 295 -21.09 11.04 -11.51
CA LEU A 295 -19.92 10.35 -10.96
C LEU A 295 -18.94 10.05 -12.09
N GLU A 296 -17.74 10.62 -12.02
CA GLU A 296 -16.74 10.52 -13.10
C GLU A 296 -15.32 10.29 -12.59
N ILE A 297 -14.52 9.66 -13.44
CA ILE A 297 -13.09 9.43 -13.23
C ILE A 297 -12.31 10.55 -13.90
N LEU A 298 -11.46 11.23 -13.13
CA LEU A 298 -10.60 12.31 -13.61
C LEU A 298 -9.15 11.87 -13.85
N TRP A 299 -8.74 10.74 -13.27
CA TRP A 299 -7.38 10.21 -13.33
C TRP A 299 -7.42 8.69 -13.10
N PRO A 300 -6.52 7.87 -13.68
CA PRO A 300 -5.35 8.22 -14.51
C PRO A 300 -5.66 8.55 -15.98
N PRO A 301 -4.76 9.22 -16.71
CA PRO A 301 -4.93 9.43 -18.15
C PRO A 301 -4.86 8.10 -18.90
N LYS A 302 -5.42 8.08 -20.11
CA LYS A 302 -5.27 6.93 -21.02
C LYS A 302 -3.78 6.67 -21.29
N ASN A 303 -3.40 5.39 -21.33
CA ASN A 303 -2.02 4.95 -21.52
C ASN A 303 -1.03 5.44 -20.44
N ALA A 304 -1.50 5.67 -19.21
CA ALA A 304 -0.61 5.93 -18.08
C ALA A 304 0.44 4.82 -17.91
N ASP A 305 1.70 5.21 -17.74
CA ASP A 305 2.85 4.35 -17.48
C ASP A 305 3.67 4.94 -16.34
N PHE A 306 3.17 4.77 -15.11
CA PHE A 306 3.84 5.28 -13.91
C PHE A 306 4.59 4.16 -13.18
N LEU A 307 5.69 4.53 -12.52
CA LEU A 307 6.46 3.58 -11.73
C LEU A 307 5.77 3.28 -10.40
N ASP A 308 5.32 4.31 -9.68
CA ASP A 308 4.66 4.18 -8.39
C ASP A 308 3.22 3.69 -8.54
N THR A 309 2.71 2.97 -7.55
CA THR A 309 1.32 2.53 -7.49
C THR A 309 0.38 3.70 -7.19
N ASN A 310 0.81 4.64 -6.36
CA ASN A 310 0.00 5.79 -5.96
C ASN A 310 -0.26 6.75 -7.12
N ASP A 311 0.68 6.86 -8.06
CA ASP A 311 0.49 7.64 -9.30
C ASP A 311 -0.69 7.11 -10.16
N TYR A 312 -1.14 5.87 -9.96
CA TYR A 312 -2.33 5.31 -10.61
C TYR A 312 -3.63 5.51 -9.84
N SER A 313 -3.58 6.04 -8.62
CA SER A 313 -4.75 6.22 -7.76
C SER A 313 -5.90 6.87 -8.53
N ILE A 314 -6.99 6.13 -8.72
CA ILE A 314 -8.17 6.65 -9.42
C ILE A 314 -8.69 7.86 -8.65
N ILE A 315 -8.74 9.01 -9.34
CA ILE A 315 -9.38 10.21 -8.79
C ILE A 315 -10.82 10.22 -9.28
N VAL A 316 -11.76 10.06 -8.36
CA VAL A 316 -13.20 10.07 -8.64
C VAL A 316 -13.79 11.40 -8.18
N LYS A 317 -14.54 12.07 -9.05
CA LYS A 317 -15.34 13.24 -8.71
C LYS A 317 -16.81 12.89 -8.74
N LEU A 318 -17.51 13.24 -7.67
CA LEU A 318 -18.96 13.20 -7.59
C LEU A 318 -19.48 14.64 -7.54
N THR A 319 -20.41 14.97 -8.43
CA THR A 319 -21.19 16.21 -8.38
C THR A 319 -22.63 15.86 -8.07
N VAL A 320 -23.23 16.47 -7.05
CA VAL A 320 -24.64 16.30 -6.66
C VAL A 320 -25.26 17.70 -6.58
N GLY A 321 -26.17 18.04 -7.48
CA GLY A 321 -26.65 19.41 -7.63
C GLY A 321 -25.50 20.41 -7.79
N SER A 322 -25.37 21.35 -6.85
CA SER A 322 -24.29 22.35 -6.80
C SER A 322 -23.10 21.94 -5.93
N LYS A 323 -23.08 20.70 -5.40
CA LYS A 323 -22.06 20.22 -4.46
C LYS A 323 -21.11 19.22 -5.10
N THR A 324 -19.86 19.28 -4.68
CA THR A 324 -18.74 18.55 -5.30
C THR A 324 -17.91 17.80 -4.26
N PHE A 325 -17.58 16.55 -4.57
CA PHE A 325 -16.79 15.66 -3.72
C PHE A 325 -15.64 15.09 -4.54
N LEU A 326 -14.45 15.07 -3.96
CA LEU A 326 -13.26 14.50 -4.59
C LEU A 326 -12.69 13.36 -3.75
N PHE A 327 -12.61 12.18 -4.35
CA PHE A 327 -12.02 10.97 -3.77
C PHE A 327 -10.71 10.70 -4.50
N THR A 328 -9.58 10.85 -3.81
CA THR A 328 -8.27 10.90 -4.47
C THR A 328 -7.45 9.62 -4.37
N GLY A 329 -7.92 8.62 -3.60
CA GLY A 329 -7.03 7.55 -3.12
C GLY A 329 -5.75 8.14 -2.54
N ASP A 330 -4.61 7.66 -3.03
CA ASP A 330 -3.28 8.09 -2.63
C ASP A 330 -2.56 8.93 -3.70
N ALA A 331 -3.33 9.51 -4.63
CA ALA A 331 -2.81 10.27 -5.76
C ALA A 331 -1.89 11.42 -5.30
N PRO A 332 -0.68 11.55 -5.88
CA PRO A 332 0.21 12.65 -5.53
C PRO A 332 -0.33 13.99 -6.03
N ILE A 333 0.14 15.10 -5.44
CA ILE A 333 -0.32 16.46 -5.74
C ILE A 333 -0.33 16.76 -7.24
N ASN A 334 0.70 16.35 -7.98
CA ASN A 334 0.81 16.57 -9.42
C ASN A 334 -0.28 15.85 -10.22
N ALA A 335 -0.74 14.67 -9.78
CA ALA A 335 -1.86 13.97 -10.41
C ALA A 335 -3.17 14.72 -10.18
N ILE A 336 -3.42 15.17 -8.94
CA ILE A 336 -4.64 15.93 -8.58
C ILE A 336 -4.69 17.27 -9.33
N GLN A 337 -3.57 17.97 -9.45
CA GLN A 337 -3.49 19.23 -10.21
C GLN A 337 -3.74 19.02 -11.71
N GLN A 338 -3.17 17.96 -12.30
CA GLN A 338 -3.39 17.62 -13.71
C GLN A 338 -4.82 17.16 -14.00
N ALA A 339 -5.44 16.43 -13.07
CA ALA A 339 -6.85 16.07 -13.13
C ALA A 339 -7.78 17.30 -13.14
N ASN A 340 -7.28 18.45 -12.66
CA ASN A 340 -7.94 19.75 -12.69
C ASN A 340 -9.43 19.68 -12.31
N PRO A 341 -9.76 19.22 -11.09
CA PRO A 341 -11.15 19.00 -10.68
C PRO A 341 -11.95 20.30 -10.49
N GLY A 342 -11.29 21.46 -10.44
CA GLY A 342 -11.90 22.75 -10.10
C GLY A 342 -12.19 22.89 -8.59
N HIS A 343 -13.19 23.70 -8.24
CA HIS A 343 -13.67 23.82 -6.86
C HIS A 343 -14.25 22.47 -6.37
N ILE A 344 -13.97 22.14 -5.12
CA ILE A 344 -14.42 20.93 -4.43
C ILE A 344 -14.98 21.31 -3.06
N ASP A 345 -16.21 20.93 -2.70
CA ASP A 345 -16.78 21.19 -1.37
C ASP A 345 -16.22 20.23 -0.30
N VAL A 346 -16.08 18.95 -0.64
CA VAL A 346 -15.58 17.89 0.25
C VAL A 346 -14.39 17.18 -0.39
N LEU A 347 -13.23 17.33 0.23
CA LEU A 347 -11.99 16.68 -0.19
C LEU A 347 -11.68 15.47 0.71
N LYS A 348 -11.66 14.26 0.15
CA LYS A 348 -10.89 13.19 0.80
C LYS A 348 -9.42 13.55 0.72
N LEU A 349 -8.73 13.61 1.85
CA LEU A 349 -7.29 13.83 1.86
C LEU A 349 -6.58 12.67 1.18
N SER A 350 -5.72 13.03 0.24
CA SER A 350 -4.90 12.07 -0.46
C SER A 350 -3.87 11.43 0.47
N HIS A 351 -3.67 10.12 0.31
CA HIS A 351 -2.64 9.36 1.01
C HIS A 351 -2.73 9.58 2.51
N HIS A 352 -3.95 9.43 3.02
CA HIS A 352 -4.31 9.51 4.44
C HIS A 352 -3.95 10.85 5.13
N GLY A 353 -3.68 11.90 4.33
CA GLY A 353 -3.16 13.18 4.82
C GLY A 353 -1.63 13.29 4.81
N SER A 354 -0.96 12.59 3.88
CA SER A 354 0.46 12.77 3.59
C SER A 354 0.75 14.10 2.89
N ARG A 355 1.96 14.65 3.11
CA ARG A 355 2.46 15.83 2.41
C ARG A 355 2.68 15.60 0.90
N THR A 356 2.72 14.35 0.45
CA THR A 356 2.87 13.99 -0.97
C THR A 356 1.56 14.18 -1.75
N GLY A 357 0.42 14.05 -1.06
CA GLY A 357 -0.91 14.15 -1.64
C GLY A 357 -1.64 15.48 -1.36
N THR A 358 -1.27 16.20 -0.29
CA THR A 358 -1.92 17.47 0.05
C THR A 358 -0.90 18.52 0.49
N ASN A 359 -1.01 19.73 -0.04
CA ASN A 359 -0.23 20.90 0.40
C ASN A 359 -1.09 22.18 0.38
N ASP A 360 -0.51 23.29 0.84
CA ASP A 360 -1.19 24.60 0.92
C ASP A 360 -1.75 25.09 -0.41
N ARG A 361 -0.97 24.95 -1.48
CA ARG A 361 -1.35 25.40 -2.82
C ARG A 361 -2.54 24.60 -3.34
N LEU A 362 -2.53 23.28 -3.16
CA LEU A 362 -3.62 22.42 -3.58
C LEU A 362 -4.91 22.74 -2.80
N VAL A 363 -4.81 22.96 -1.48
CA VAL A 363 -5.98 23.36 -0.67
C VAL A 363 -6.54 24.70 -1.15
N GLN A 364 -5.68 25.66 -1.49
CA GLN A 364 -6.10 26.94 -2.06
C GLN A 364 -6.79 26.77 -3.42
N GLU A 365 -6.23 25.96 -4.32
CA GLU A 365 -6.76 25.71 -5.66
C GLU A 365 -8.12 25.00 -5.63
N LEU A 366 -8.29 24.01 -4.74
CA LEU A 366 -9.54 23.26 -4.58
C LEU A 366 -10.58 24.01 -3.74
N SER A 367 -10.15 24.85 -2.80
CA SER A 367 -10.99 25.64 -1.88
C SER A 367 -12.09 24.84 -1.14
N PRO A 368 -11.75 23.74 -0.44
CA PRO A 368 -12.75 22.91 0.22
C PRO A 368 -13.36 23.53 1.48
N THR A 369 -14.62 23.18 1.73
CA THR A 369 -15.28 23.46 3.02
C THR A 369 -14.93 22.38 4.03
N TYR A 370 -14.95 21.11 3.59
CA TYR A 370 -14.66 19.95 4.43
C TYR A 370 -13.49 19.14 3.88
N ALA A 371 -12.65 18.63 4.78
CA ALA A 371 -11.60 17.66 4.46
C ALA A 371 -11.75 16.41 5.33
N ILE A 372 -11.71 15.23 4.70
CA ILE A 372 -11.86 13.94 5.38
C ILE A 372 -10.54 13.17 5.32
N ALA A 373 -9.99 12.79 6.47
CA ALA A 373 -8.79 11.97 6.58
C ALA A 373 -9.17 10.53 6.99
N SER A 374 -8.87 9.53 6.17
CA SER A 374 -8.95 8.12 6.58
C SER A 374 -7.62 7.69 7.19
N TYR A 375 -7.59 7.28 8.46
CA TYR A 375 -6.35 6.86 9.14
C TYR A 375 -6.64 6.16 10.47
N ALA A 376 -5.69 5.37 10.97
CA ALA A 376 -5.70 4.87 12.34
C ALA A 376 -5.02 5.86 13.31
N LEU A 377 -5.54 6.02 14.54
CA LEU A 377 -4.96 6.95 15.54
C LEU A 377 -3.48 6.65 15.87
N ASP A 378 -3.08 5.39 15.83
CA ASP A 378 -1.76 4.89 16.20
C ASP A 378 -0.90 4.47 14.99
N ASN A 379 -1.20 5.00 13.80
CA ASN A 379 -0.45 4.69 12.59
C ASN A 379 1.03 5.14 12.69
N SER A 380 1.93 4.31 12.17
CA SER A 380 3.38 4.58 12.17
C SER A 380 3.84 5.53 11.07
N TYR A 381 2.95 5.88 10.13
CA TYR A 381 3.23 6.76 8.99
C TYR A 381 3.28 8.24 9.39
N GLY A 382 2.70 8.58 10.56
CA GLY A 382 2.56 9.97 11.00
C GLY A 382 1.44 10.71 10.27
N HIS A 383 0.43 9.97 9.81
CA HIS A 383 -0.75 10.51 9.12
C HIS A 383 -1.88 10.84 10.12
N PRO A 384 -2.72 11.85 9.83
CA PRO A 384 -2.44 12.94 8.90
C PRO A 384 -1.25 13.78 9.38
N MET A 385 -0.45 14.28 8.45
CA MET A 385 0.75 15.05 8.80
C MET A 385 0.39 16.45 9.30
N GLN A 386 1.13 16.94 10.31
CA GLN A 386 0.93 18.28 10.88
C GLN A 386 1.02 19.42 9.85
N SER A 387 1.84 19.25 8.80
CA SER A 387 1.95 20.22 7.69
C SER A 387 0.67 20.31 6.86
N VAL A 388 -0.02 19.18 6.65
CA VAL A 388 -1.32 19.13 5.97
C VAL A 388 -2.40 19.78 6.83
N LEU A 389 -2.45 19.45 8.13
CA LEU A 389 -3.41 20.08 9.06
C LEU A 389 -3.23 21.62 9.12
N LYS A 390 -1.98 22.10 9.11
CA LYS A 390 -1.69 23.54 9.05
C LYS A 390 -2.10 24.20 7.73
N ALA A 391 -2.01 23.48 6.61
CA ALA A 391 -2.51 23.97 5.33
C ALA A 391 -4.04 24.13 5.38
N LEU A 392 -4.76 23.09 5.79
CA LEU A 392 -6.22 23.10 5.92
C LEU A 392 -6.72 24.19 6.86
N HIS A 393 -6.09 24.34 8.03
CA HIS A 393 -6.46 25.37 9.00
C HIS A 393 -6.30 26.80 8.44
N ARG A 394 -5.25 27.06 7.65
CA ARG A 394 -5.03 28.40 7.04
C ARG A 394 -6.14 28.81 6.08
N HIS A 395 -6.81 27.84 5.46
CA HIS A 395 -7.93 28.05 4.54
C HIS A 395 -9.29 27.84 5.23
N SER A 396 -9.32 27.78 6.57
CA SER A 396 -10.54 27.57 7.36
C SER A 396 -11.33 26.31 6.98
N VAL A 397 -10.63 25.26 6.54
CA VAL A 397 -11.26 23.98 6.18
C VAL A 397 -11.60 23.21 7.44
N GLU A 398 -12.84 22.71 7.54
CA GLU A 398 -13.27 21.84 8.63
C GLU A 398 -12.75 20.42 8.40
N ILE A 399 -12.05 19.86 9.39
CA ILE A 399 -11.33 18.59 9.25
C ILE A 399 -12.01 17.51 10.07
N TRP A 400 -12.35 16.41 9.40
CA TRP A 400 -12.87 15.19 10.02
C TRP A 400 -11.94 14.03 9.74
N GLY A 401 -11.86 13.07 10.65
CA GLY A 401 -10.94 11.95 10.51
C GLY A 401 -11.50 10.65 11.04
N THR A 402 -11.40 9.55 10.28
CA THR A 402 -11.99 8.26 10.69
C THR A 402 -11.43 7.77 12.03
N GLY A 403 -10.12 7.90 12.25
CA GLY A 403 -9.51 7.55 13.54
C GLY A 403 -10.07 8.36 14.71
N ALA A 404 -10.27 9.67 14.53
CA ALA A 404 -10.76 10.58 15.57
C ALA A 404 -12.29 10.49 15.77
N ASN A 405 -13.05 10.34 14.69
CA ASN A 405 -14.50 10.51 14.64
C ASN A 405 -15.28 9.20 14.39
N GLY A 406 -14.59 8.09 14.18
CA GLY A 406 -15.20 6.82 13.75
C GLY A 406 -15.66 6.89 12.29
N THR A 407 -16.62 6.07 11.89
CA THR A 407 -17.23 6.21 10.55
C THR A 407 -17.85 7.60 10.41
N ILE A 408 -17.49 8.33 9.36
CA ILE A 408 -18.02 9.66 9.07
C ILE A 408 -19.10 9.51 8.01
N THR A 409 -20.29 10.02 8.29
CA THR A 409 -21.43 10.04 7.38
C THR A 409 -21.68 11.46 6.89
N LEU A 410 -21.73 11.64 5.58
CA LEU A 410 -22.21 12.85 4.94
C LEU A 410 -23.53 12.55 4.24
N THR A 411 -24.47 13.47 4.29
CA THR A 411 -25.66 13.47 3.45
C THR A 411 -25.74 14.75 2.66
N CYS A 412 -26.09 14.65 1.39
CA CYS A 412 -26.17 15.76 0.46
C CYS A 412 -27.50 15.70 -0.30
N ASP A 413 -28.27 16.79 -0.24
CA ASP A 413 -29.53 16.92 -0.97
C ASP A 413 -29.36 17.61 -2.34
N GLY A 414 -28.13 17.96 -2.71
CA GLY A 414 -27.77 18.70 -3.92
C GLY A 414 -27.44 20.17 -3.67
N THR A 415 -27.74 20.71 -2.49
CA THR A 415 -27.46 22.10 -2.10
C THR A 415 -26.81 22.21 -0.72
N THR A 416 -27.17 21.31 0.20
CA THR A 416 -26.73 21.30 1.58
C THR A 416 -25.96 20.02 1.85
N ILE A 417 -24.86 20.13 2.58
CA ILE A 417 -24.09 19.00 3.10
C ILE A 417 -24.26 19.00 4.62
N THR A 418 -24.64 17.87 5.19
CA THR A 418 -24.55 17.64 6.63
C THR A 418 -23.55 16.54 6.90
N ILE A 419 -22.76 16.68 7.95
CA ILE A 419 -21.68 15.76 8.32
C ILE A 419 -21.82 15.35 9.79
N ALA A 420 -21.58 14.07 10.07
CA ALA A 420 -21.59 13.52 11.42
C ALA A 420 -20.58 12.37 11.53
N GLY A 421 -19.92 12.25 12.70
CA GLY A 421 -19.11 11.08 13.06
C GLY A 421 -19.84 10.18 14.07
N GLU A 422 -19.46 8.91 14.12
CA GLU A 422 -19.91 7.96 15.16
C GLU A 422 -19.54 8.43 16.58
N LYS A 423 -18.46 9.20 16.70
CA LYS A 423 -17.98 9.74 17.97
C LYS A 423 -17.40 11.14 17.80
N ASN A 424 -17.36 11.88 18.90
CA ASN A 424 -16.68 13.16 18.98
C ASN A 424 -15.17 12.95 19.11
N GLY A 425 -14.41 13.71 18.32
CA GLY A 425 -12.96 13.70 18.36
C GLY A 425 -12.40 14.83 17.51
N SER A 426 -11.16 15.21 17.78
CA SER A 426 -10.43 16.21 17.00
C SER A 426 -9.30 15.54 16.25
N VAL A 427 -9.17 15.85 14.97
CA VAL A 427 -8.07 15.38 14.15
C VAL A 427 -6.79 16.09 14.58
N VAL A 428 -5.84 15.31 15.08
CA VAL A 428 -4.51 15.77 15.50
C VAL A 428 -3.44 14.93 14.82
N ALA A 429 -2.30 15.54 14.52
CA ALA A 429 -1.16 14.78 14.04
C ALA A 429 -0.63 13.88 15.17
N PRO A 430 -0.18 12.64 14.89
CA PRO A 430 0.43 11.80 15.89
C PRO A 430 1.61 12.52 16.55
N SER A 431 1.66 12.51 17.89
CA SER A 431 2.82 13.04 18.61
C SER A 431 4.04 12.23 18.21
N SER A 432 5.04 12.86 17.59
CA SER A 432 6.35 12.22 17.46
C SER A 432 6.79 11.80 18.85
N LYS A 433 7.06 10.51 19.08
CA LYS A 433 7.88 10.11 20.21
C LYS A 433 9.24 10.75 20.00
N GLU A 434 9.42 11.98 20.49
CA GLU A 434 10.71 12.61 20.60
C GLU A 434 11.56 11.69 21.45
N ASN A 435 12.58 11.11 20.83
CA ASN A 435 13.65 10.48 21.57
C ASN A 435 14.42 11.64 22.24
N PRO A 436 14.44 11.76 23.58
CA PRO A 436 14.93 12.98 24.27
C PRO A 436 16.46 13.21 24.12
N ASN A 437 17.14 12.47 23.25
CA ASN A 437 18.58 12.54 23.02
C ASN A 437 19.01 13.15 21.67
N LYS A 438 18.12 13.87 20.97
CA LYS A 438 18.53 14.73 19.84
C LYS A 438 18.15 16.19 20.08
N SER A 439 18.80 16.79 21.08
CA SER A 439 19.00 18.23 21.13
C SER A 439 19.89 18.64 19.95
N THR A 440 19.31 19.37 18.99
CA THR A 440 20.05 20.10 17.98
C THR A 440 20.71 21.31 18.64
N GLY A 441 22.00 21.19 18.93
CA GLY A 441 22.84 22.32 19.32
C GLY A 441 22.93 23.33 18.19
N SER A 442 22.10 24.37 18.26
CA SER A 442 22.31 25.63 17.54
C SER A 442 23.53 26.32 18.14
N ARG A 443 24.67 26.27 17.44
CA ARG A 443 25.78 27.21 17.66
C ARG A 443 25.44 28.50 16.93
N SER A 444 25.08 29.53 17.69
CA SER A 444 25.19 30.92 17.26
C SER A 444 26.66 31.24 16.98
N ARG A 445 26.94 31.82 15.81
CA ARG A 445 28.18 32.55 15.56
C ARG A 445 27.88 34.03 15.77
N SER A 446 28.54 34.63 16.74
CA SER A 446 28.93 36.04 16.79
C SER A 446 30.43 36.11 16.58
#